data_AF-A0A2V8QKM0-F1
#
_entry.id   AF-A0A2V8QKM0-F1
#
_cell.length_a   1.000
_cell.length_b   1.000
_cell.length_c   1.000
_cell.angle_alpha   90.00
_cell.angle_beta   90.00
_cell.angle_gamma   90.00
#
_symmetry.space_group_name_H-M   'P 1'
#
loop_
_entity.id
_entity.type
_entity.pdbx_description
1 polymer ?
#
loop_
_entity_poly.entity_id
_entity_poly.type
_entity_poly.pdbx_seq_one_letter_code
_entity_poly.pdbx_strand_id
1 'polypeptide(L)'
;MNIYLRKSSWLVVIVTGLFGAIAAQNDFPKKPFQQWSRSEAEAILNDSPWARQQEVRIKFDKEAQKAAGSYSGVSSAAAAQADTEVTSQVPVDFVFTMRLRSALPMRQALSRLKQLKADTKMSDKERATFDAQVKGLLECPACAQNYVISLSSKSKNSPGADAVYSTFKGGRLSDLQRYVYIANETGERRVLVHFVAPKAPGDEAIFFFTRLGDKGAPLLTRDSKELLVNLTDNQANAITNFKFDVSKLIVDGKVEF
;
A
#
# COMPACT_ATOMS: atom_id res chain seq x y z
N MET A 1 54.42 66.49 -13.70
CA MET A 1 55.37 65.47 -14.18
C MET A 1 55.01 64.16 -13.49
N ASN A 2 54.43 63.19 -14.24
CA ASN A 2 54.50 61.72 -14.10
C ASN A 2 54.42 61.08 -12.68
N ILE A 3 53.58 60.11 -12.31
CA ILE A 3 52.96 58.97 -13.02
C ILE A 3 51.78 58.45 -12.17
N TYR A 4 50.71 58.02 -12.83
CA TYR A 4 49.56 57.30 -12.27
C TYR A 4 49.94 55.90 -11.76
N LEU A 5 49.63 55.59 -10.49
CA LEU A 5 49.61 54.22 -9.96
C LEU A 5 48.23 53.59 -10.23
N ARG A 6 48.17 52.68 -11.22
CA ARG A 6 47.02 51.79 -11.48
C ARG A 6 46.81 50.88 -10.27
N LYS A 7 45.70 51.08 -9.55
CA LYS A 7 45.16 50.07 -8.64
C LYS A 7 44.51 48.97 -9.49
N SER A 8 45.13 47.78 -9.49
CA SER A 8 44.58 46.58 -10.12
C SER A 8 43.38 46.08 -9.31
N SER A 9 42.18 46.36 -9.79
CA SER A 9 40.95 45.72 -9.29
C SER A 9 40.93 44.26 -9.74
N TRP A 10 41.17 43.35 -8.80
CA TRP A 10 40.91 41.92 -9.01
C TRP A 10 39.41 41.67 -8.80
N LEU A 11 38.70 41.45 -9.91
CA LEU A 11 37.35 40.89 -9.92
C LEU A 11 37.44 39.41 -9.52
N VAL A 12 37.11 39.11 -8.26
CA VAL A 12 36.84 37.74 -7.82
C VAL A 12 35.45 37.37 -8.33
N VAL A 13 35.38 36.65 -9.44
CA VAL A 13 34.14 36.02 -9.90
C VAL A 13 33.88 34.81 -8.99
N ILE A 14 32.99 34.98 -8.01
CA ILE A 14 32.45 33.88 -7.23
C ILE A 14 31.48 33.13 -8.16
N VAL A 15 31.95 32.03 -8.74
CA VAL A 15 31.07 31.04 -9.38
C VAL A 15 30.34 30.30 -8.25
N THR A 16 29.19 30.82 -7.85
CA THR A 16 28.22 30.10 -7.02
C THR A 16 27.69 28.94 -7.85
N GLY A 17 28.33 27.77 -7.69
CA GLY A 17 27.80 26.51 -8.16
C GLY A 17 26.46 26.26 -7.51
N LEU A 18 25.38 26.48 -8.27
CA LEU A 18 24.08 25.89 -7.97
C LEU A 18 24.26 24.37 -8.05
N PHE A 19 24.58 23.75 -6.92
CA PHE A 19 24.22 22.36 -6.67
C PHE A 19 22.69 22.34 -6.55
N GLY A 20 22.02 22.33 -7.70
CA GLY A 20 20.63 21.91 -7.76
C GLY A 20 20.57 20.51 -7.18
N ALA A 21 19.90 20.36 -6.04
CA ALA A 21 19.52 19.06 -5.55
C ALA A 21 18.70 18.39 -6.66
N ILE A 22 19.33 17.46 -7.39
CA ILE A 22 18.64 16.54 -8.26
C ILE A 22 17.79 15.71 -7.30
N ALA A 23 16.52 16.10 -7.17
CA ALA A 23 15.52 15.23 -6.57
C ALA A 23 15.62 13.90 -7.32
N ALA A 24 16.01 12.84 -6.62
CA ALA A 24 16.13 11.51 -7.17
C ALA A 24 14.81 11.17 -7.89
N GLN A 25 14.80 11.29 -9.22
CA GLN A 25 13.79 10.64 -10.03
C GLN A 25 14.11 9.16 -9.86
N ASN A 26 13.25 8.47 -9.10
CA ASN A 26 13.43 7.07 -8.75
C ASN A 26 13.89 6.26 -9.98
N ASP A 27 15.10 5.68 -9.90
CA ASP A 27 15.74 4.87 -10.94
C ASP A 27 14.99 3.54 -11.10
N PHE A 28 13.77 3.58 -11.61
CA PHE A 28 13.05 2.37 -11.95
C PHE A 28 13.73 1.66 -13.12
N PRO A 29 13.77 0.32 -13.13
CA PRO A 29 14.50 -0.39 -14.16
C PRO A 29 13.85 -0.11 -15.53
N LYS A 30 14.60 0.56 -16.41
CA LYS A 30 14.15 0.89 -17.78
C LYS A 30 14.08 -0.33 -18.69
N LYS A 31 14.65 -1.46 -18.27
CA LYS A 31 14.60 -2.74 -18.98
C LYS A 31 13.20 -3.36 -18.89
N PRO A 32 12.80 -4.20 -19.87
CA PRO A 32 11.54 -4.92 -19.83
C PRO A 32 11.37 -5.71 -18.52
N PHE A 33 10.15 -5.75 -17.98
CA PHE A 33 9.89 -6.35 -16.66
C PHE A 33 10.26 -7.83 -16.55
N GLN A 34 10.27 -8.54 -17.68
CA GLN A 34 10.73 -9.92 -17.79
C GLN A 34 12.22 -10.09 -17.47
N GLN A 35 12.99 -9.01 -17.48
CA GLN A 35 14.42 -8.99 -17.15
C GLN A 35 14.71 -8.46 -15.73
N TRP A 36 13.67 -8.09 -14.97
CA TRP A 36 13.86 -7.67 -13.58
C TRP A 36 14.30 -8.87 -12.72
N SER A 37 15.19 -8.62 -11.77
CA SER A 37 15.53 -9.54 -10.68
C SER A 37 14.37 -9.61 -9.68
N ARG A 38 14.49 -10.52 -8.70
CA ARG A 38 13.55 -10.56 -7.56
C ARG A 38 13.58 -9.23 -6.79
N SER A 39 14.76 -8.70 -6.48
CA SER A 39 14.90 -7.48 -5.71
C SER A 39 14.36 -6.25 -6.43
N GLU A 40 14.54 -6.15 -7.75
CA GLU A 40 13.97 -5.06 -8.56
C GLU A 40 12.44 -5.10 -8.55
N ALA A 41 11.83 -6.28 -8.72
CA ALA A 41 10.38 -6.43 -8.66
C ALA A 41 9.83 -6.19 -7.23
N GLU A 42 10.54 -6.62 -6.19
CA GLU A 42 10.18 -6.32 -4.80
C GLU A 42 10.29 -4.83 -4.46
N ALA A 43 11.30 -4.14 -5.00
CA ALA A 43 11.44 -2.69 -4.84
C ALA A 43 10.25 -1.96 -5.46
N ILE A 44 9.81 -2.35 -6.66
CA ILE A 44 8.60 -1.77 -7.27
C ILE A 44 7.38 -1.91 -6.34
N LEU A 45 7.19 -3.08 -5.70
CA LEU A 45 6.04 -3.33 -4.82
C LEU A 45 6.10 -2.65 -3.45
N ASN A 46 7.27 -2.18 -3.01
CA ASN A 46 7.48 -1.73 -1.63
C ASN A 46 8.07 -0.33 -1.51
N ASP A 47 8.84 0.10 -2.50
CA ASP A 47 9.61 1.33 -2.56
C ASP A 47 9.44 2.00 -3.93
N SER A 48 8.20 2.42 -4.19
CA SER A 48 7.84 3.15 -5.40
C SER A 48 6.74 4.17 -5.13
N PRO A 49 6.48 5.14 -6.03
CA PRO A 49 5.34 6.04 -5.92
C PRO A 49 3.99 5.34 -5.73
N TRP A 50 3.84 4.13 -6.25
CA TRP A 50 2.62 3.32 -6.16
C TRP A 50 2.52 2.48 -4.89
N ALA A 51 3.52 2.53 -4.01
CA ALA A 51 3.52 1.86 -2.72
C ALA A 51 3.71 2.87 -1.58
N ARG A 52 2.96 2.67 -0.50
CA ARG A 52 3.10 3.43 0.74
C ARG A 52 3.17 2.47 1.92
N GLN A 53 4.25 2.59 2.68
CA GLN A 53 4.41 1.88 3.93
C GLN A 53 4.13 2.80 5.11
N GLN A 54 3.47 2.28 6.13
CA GLN A 54 3.28 2.96 7.39
C GLN A 54 3.51 2.01 8.55
N GLU A 55 4.29 2.47 9.51
CA GLU A 55 4.52 1.74 10.76
C GLU A 55 3.47 2.16 11.78
N VAL A 56 2.80 1.17 12.38
CA VAL A 56 1.82 1.40 13.43
C VAL A 56 2.06 0.41 14.56
N ARG A 57 2.09 0.94 15.77
CA ARG A 57 2.18 0.18 17.00
C ARG A 57 0.77 -0.12 17.51
N ILE A 58 0.38 -1.39 17.55
CA ILE A 58 -0.95 -1.85 17.97
C ILE A 58 -0.83 -2.60 19.29
N LYS A 59 -1.67 -2.25 20.28
CA LYS A 59 -1.86 -3.06 21.49
C LYS A 59 -2.98 -4.06 21.22
N PHE A 60 -2.70 -5.35 21.33
CA PHE A 60 -3.74 -6.37 21.27
C PHE A 60 -4.31 -6.58 22.67
N ASP A 61 -5.51 -6.05 22.90
CA ASP A 61 -6.31 -6.48 24.04
C ASP A 61 -6.77 -7.91 23.80
N LYS A 62 -6.28 -8.86 24.62
CA LYS A 62 -6.78 -10.26 24.59
C LYS A 62 -8.25 -10.40 25.02
N GLU A 63 -8.92 -9.30 25.39
CA GLU A 63 -10.25 -9.31 26.01
C GLU A 63 -11.42 -9.42 25.00
N ALA A 64 -11.22 -9.18 23.69
CA ALA A 64 -12.31 -9.20 22.71
C ALA A 64 -12.83 -10.61 22.34
N GLN A 65 -12.35 -11.69 22.97
CA GLN A 65 -12.88 -13.05 22.79
C GLN A 65 -13.72 -13.59 23.96
N LYS A 66 -13.99 -12.81 25.01
CA LYS A 66 -14.94 -13.19 26.07
C LYS A 66 -16.10 -12.20 26.19
N ALA A 67 -16.93 -12.11 25.16
CA ALA A 67 -18.25 -11.46 25.28
C ALA A 67 -19.27 -12.06 24.30
N ALA A 68 -19.48 -13.38 24.36
CA ALA A 68 -20.71 -14.01 23.87
C ALA A 68 -20.87 -15.38 24.54
N GLY A 69 -21.78 -15.47 25.52
CA GLY A 69 -22.24 -16.74 26.07
C GLY A 69 -21.87 -17.02 27.53
N SER A 70 -22.13 -16.07 28.43
CA SER A 70 -22.41 -16.44 29.82
C SER A 70 -23.79 -17.10 29.85
N TYR A 71 -23.83 -18.43 29.99
CA TYR A 71 -24.95 -19.12 30.59
C TYR A 71 -24.49 -19.67 31.94
N SER A 72 -25.13 -19.09 32.95
CA SER A 72 -25.15 -19.40 34.36
C SER A 72 -25.44 -20.89 34.64
N GLY A 73 -24.67 -21.48 35.55
CA GLY A 73 -25.04 -22.76 36.15
C GLY A 73 -23.90 -23.39 36.96
N VAL A 74 -24.11 -23.43 38.28
CA VAL A 74 -23.41 -24.23 39.30
C VAL A 74 -22.29 -23.53 40.10
N SER A 75 -22.65 -23.34 41.36
CA SER A 75 -21.87 -22.92 42.52
C SER A 75 -20.84 -23.97 42.95
N SER A 76 -19.65 -23.52 43.38
CA SER A 76 -19.00 -24.04 44.59
C SER A 76 -17.76 -23.19 44.93
N ALA A 77 -17.71 -22.74 46.18
CA ALA A 77 -16.60 -22.02 46.77
C ALA A 77 -15.30 -22.84 46.75
N ALA A 78 -14.28 -22.35 46.04
CA ALA A 78 -12.85 -22.58 46.29
C ALA A 78 -12.02 -21.95 45.16
N ALA A 79 -11.41 -20.79 45.42
CA ALA A 79 -10.10 -20.34 44.92
C ALA A 79 -10.01 -18.81 45.04
N ALA A 80 -9.86 -18.33 46.27
CA ALA A 80 -9.21 -17.04 46.51
C ALA A 80 -7.71 -17.22 46.27
N GLN A 81 -7.25 -17.13 45.01
CA GLN A 81 -5.84 -16.86 44.67
C GLN A 81 -5.66 -16.74 43.15
N ALA A 82 -5.59 -15.51 42.64
CA ALA A 82 -4.70 -15.05 41.56
C ALA A 82 -5.12 -13.65 41.06
N ASP A 83 -5.23 -12.67 41.96
CA ASP A 83 -5.20 -11.26 41.56
C ASP A 83 -3.74 -10.86 41.30
N THR A 84 -3.26 -11.12 40.07
CA THR A 84 -2.23 -10.34 39.38
C THR A 84 -2.11 -10.80 37.92
N GLU A 85 -3.19 -10.70 37.14
CA GLU A 85 -3.05 -10.68 35.67
C GLU A 85 -2.61 -9.27 35.23
N VAL A 86 -1.34 -8.93 35.52
CA VAL A 86 -0.65 -7.88 34.74
C VAL A 86 -0.40 -8.50 33.37
N THR A 87 -1.40 -8.47 32.49
CA THR A 87 -1.14 -8.70 31.08
C THR A 87 -0.31 -7.53 30.59
N SER A 88 1.01 -7.66 30.68
CA SER A 88 1.94 -6.79 29.99
C SER A 88 1.71 -7.01 28.51
N GLN A 89 0.75 -6.28 27.93
CA GLN A 89 0.49 -6.29 26.52
C GLN A 89 1.70 -5.67 25.83
N VAL A 90 2.61 -6.52 25.36
CA VAL A 90 3.70 -6.08 24.52
C VAL A 90 3.07 -5.57 23.23
N PRO A 91 3.19 -4.28 22.92
CA PRO A 91 2.63 -3.75 21.68
C PRO A 91 3.33 -4.40 20.49
N VAL A 92 2.55 -4.70 19.46
CA VAL A 92 3.05 -5.30 18.23
C VAL A 92 3.25 -4.20 17.20
N ASP A 93 4.46 -4.11 16.65
CA ASP A 93 4.80 -3.15 15.61
C ASP A 93 4.51 -3.77 14.25
N PHE A 94 3.56 -3.17 13.52
CA PHE A 94 3.17 -3.57 12.18
C PHE A 94 3.68 -2.58 11.14
N VAL A 95 4.14 -3.13 10.01
CA VAL A 95 4.29 -2.37 8.77
C VAL A 95 3.08 -2.69 7.90
N PHE A 96 2.23 -1.69 7.70
CA PHE A 96 1.18 -1.75 6.68
C PHE A 96 1.76 -1.30 5.35
N THR A 97 1.43 -2.01 4.27
CA THR A 97 1.80 -1.60 2.91
C THR A 97 0.56 -1.49 2.05
N MET A 98 0.29 -0.28 1.59
CA MET A 98 -0.76 0.05 0.63
C MET A 98 -0.15 0.10 -0.77
N ARG A 99 -0.75 -0.60 -1.74
CA ARG A 99 -0.28 -0.66 -3.13
C ARG A 99 -1.39 -0.26 -4.10
N LEU A 100 -1.06 0.63 -5.05
CA LEU A 100 -1.95 1.02 -6.15
C LEU A 100 -1.94 -0.07 -7.22
N ARG A 101 -2.58 -1.20 -6.90
CA ARG A 101 -2.47 -2.48 -7.62
C ARG A 101 -2.87 -2.43 -9.09
N SER A 102 -3.72 -1.49 -9.50
CA SER A 102 -4.08 -1.33 -10.91
C SER A 102 -2.97 -0.73 -11.79
N ALA A 103 -1.95 -0.11 -11.20
CA ALA A 103 -0.88 0.53 -11.95
C ALA A 103 -0.06 -0.52 -12.69
N LEU A 104 0.34 -0.23 -13.93
CA LEU A 104 1.11 -1.17 -14.75
C LEU A 104 2.40 -1.64 -14.09
N PRO A 105 3.22 -0.78 -13.44
CA PRO A 105 4.43 -1.24 -12.75
C PRO A 105 4.12 -2.25 -11.65
N MET A 106 3.01 -2.08 -10.91
CA MET A 106 2.62 -3.03 -9.86
C MET A 106 2.25 -4.38 -10.46
N ARG A 107 1.45 -4.39 -11.53
CA ARG A 107 1.05 -5.61 -12.24
C ARG A 107 2.24 -6.34 -12.86
N GLN A 108 3.17 -5.61 -13.44
CA GLN A 108 4.42 -6.15 -13.98
C GLN A 108 5.29 -6.78 -12.90
N ALA A 109 5.46 -6.12 -11.75
CA ALA A 109 6.24 -6.66 -10.64
C ALA A 109 5.62 -7.92 -10.03
N LEU A 110 4.29 -7.92 -9.80
CA LEU A 110 3.57 -9.12 -9.34
C LEU A 110 3.72 -10.29 -10.33
N SER A 111 3.56 -10.01 -11.62
CA SER A 111 3.74 -10.99 -12.69
C SER A 111 5.16 -11.55 -12.70
N ARG A 112 6.16 -10.68 -12.55
CA ARG A 112 7.56 -11.09 -12.53
C ARG A 112 7.90 -11.95 -11.32
N LEU A 113 7.46 -11.58 -10.13
CA LEU A 113 7.69 -12.38 -8.93
C LEU A 113 7.02 -13.76 -9.04
N LYS A 114 5.86 -13.83 -9.70
CA LYS A 114 5.19 -15.10 -9.99
C LYS A 114 6.01 -15.95 -10.97
N GLN A 115 6.53 -15.37 -12.05
CA GLN A 115 7.44 -16.03 -13.00
C GLN A 115 8.72 -16.53 -12.34
N LEU A 116 9.34 -15.73 -11.47
CA LEU A 116 10.57 -16.10 -10.75
C LEU A 116 10.36 -17.19 -9.68
N LYS A 117 9.11 -17.40 -9.23
CA LYS A 117 8.74 -18.46 -8.28
C LYS A 117 8.24 -19.73 -8.97
N ALA A 118 7.97 -19.67 -10.27
CA ALA A 118 7.43 -20.78 -11.02
C ALA A 118 8.43 -21.95 -11.06
N ASP A 119 7.92 -23.18 -10.90
CA ASP A 119 8.73 -24.36 -11.14
C ASP A 119 9.07 -24.47 -12.63
N THR A 120 10.35 -24.69 -12.91
CA THR A 120 10.85 -24.98 -14.26
C THR A 120 10.25 -26.27 -14.86
N LYS A 121 9.78 -27.21 -14.02
CA LYS A 121 9.33 -28.56 -14.40
C LYS A 121 7.81 -28.71 -14.62
N MET A 122 7.10 -27.61 -14.86
CA MET A 122 5.65 -27.67 -15.18
C MET A 122 5.39 -28.46 -16.48
N SER A 123 4.37 -29.33 -16.44
CA SER A 123 3.74 -29.92 -17.63
C SER A 123 3.10 -28.85 -18.51
N ASP A 124 2.75 -29.19 -19.76
CA ASP A 124 2.15 -28.23 -20.69
C ASP A 124 0.83 -27.63 -20.18
N LYS A 125 0.00 -28.44 -19.52
CA LYS A 125 -1.27 -28.00 -18.93
C LYS A 125 -1.06 -27.06 -17.75
N GLU A 126 -0.09 -27.35 -16.89
CA GLU A 126 0.26 -26.49 -15.75
C GLU A 126 0.86 -25.17 -16.24
N ARG A 127 1.70 -25.22 -17.27
CA ARG A 127 2.30 -24.05 -17.90
C ARG A 127 1.24 -23.15 -18.53
N ALA A 128 0.30 -23.71 -19.30
CA ALA A 128 -0.80 -22.95 -19.87
C ALA A 128 -1.67 -22.27 -18.79
N THR A 129 -1.93 -22.97 -17.67
CA THR A 129 -2.67 -22.43 -16.53
C THR A 129 -1.89 -21.29 -15.86
N PHE A 130 -0.59 -21.50 -15.66
CA PHE A 130 0.30 -20.49 -15.09
C PHE A 130 0.35 -19.23 -15.95
N ASP A 131 0.55 -19.39 -17.26
CA ASP A 131 0.63 -18.29 -18.22
C ASP A 131 -0.69 -17.51 -18.29
N ALA A 132 -1.83 -18.21 -18.28
CA ALA A 132 -3.14 -17.57 -18.22
C ALA A 132 -3.31 -16.73 -16.94
N GLN A 133 -2.85 -17.22 -15.79
CA GLN A 133 -2.90 -16.46 -14.54
C GLN A 133 -1.95 -15.26 -14.54
N VAL A 134 -0.74 -15.39 -15.08
CA VAL A 134 0.20 -14.26 -15.23
C VAL A 134 -0.37 -13.22 -16.18
N LYS A 135 -0.94 -13.65 -17.31
CA LYS A 135 -1.63 -12.77 -18.27
C LYS A 135 -2.79 -12.03 -17.61
N GLY A 136 -3.65 -12.72 -16.84
CA GLY A 136 -4.76 -12.08 -16.13
C GLY A 136 -4.32 -11.03 -15.12
N LEU A 137 -3.21 -11.26 -14.40
CA LEU A 137 -2.61 -10.25 -13.52
C LEU A 137 -2.10 -9.04 -14.31
N LEU A 138 -1.44 -9.28 -15.43
CA LEU A 138 -0.90 -8.23 -16.27
C LEU A 138 -1.98 -7.44 -16.99
N GLU A 139 -3.03 -8.06 -17.52
CA GLU A 139 -4.09 -7.34 -18.25
C GLU A 139 -5.07 -6.65 -17.30
N CYS A 140 -5.33 -7.27 -16.14
CA CYS A 140 -6.30 -6.82 -15.14
C CYS A 140 -7.56 -6.17 -15.73
N PRO A 141 -8.49 -6.96 -16.29
CA PRO A 141 -9.73 -6.42 -16.87
C PRO A 141 -10.51 -5.52 -15.90
N ALA A 142 -10.49 -5.86 -14.60
CA ALA A 142 -11.13 -5.05 -13.56
C ALA A 142 -10.50 -3.65 -13.41
N CYS A 143 -9.22 -3.48 -13.73
CA CYS A 143 -8.49 -2.21 -13.61
C CYS A 143 -8.94 -1.17 -14.66
N ALA A 144 -9.54 -1.60 -15.77
CA ALA A 144 -10.07 -0.69 -16.79
C ALA A 144 -11.20 0.18 -16.24
N GLN A 145 -12.05 -0.40 -15.40
CA GLN A 145 -13.22 0.29 -14.83
C GLN A 145 -13.03 0.71 -13.37
N ASN A 146 -11.97 0.23 -12.71
CA ASN A 146 -11.75 0.46 -11.30
C ASN A 146 -10.33 0.92 -11.01
N TYR A 147 -10.23 1.80 -10.02
CA TYR A 147 -9.03 1.94 -9.22
C TYR A 147 -8.95 0.71 -8.28
N VAL A 148 -7.89 -0.09 -8.41
CA VAL A 148 -7.70 -1.28 -7.58
C VAL A 148 -6.54 -1.04 -6.62
N ILE A 149 -6.80 -1.20 -5.33
CA ILE A 149 -5.84 -0.95 -4.26
C ILE A 149 -5.75 -2.20 -3.40
N SER A 150 -4.55 -2.56 -2.95
CA SER A 150 -4.37 -3.64 -1.98
C SER A 150 -3.66 -3.17 -0.72
N LEU A 151 -3.98 -3.82 0.39
CA LEU A 151 -3.40 -3.59 1.70
C LEU A 151 -2.88 -4.90 2.26
N SER A 152 -1.65 -4.88 2.78
CA SER A 152 -1.02 -6.00 3.50
C SER A 152 -0.45 -5.51 4.82
N SER A 153 -0.26 -6.41 5.79
CA SER A 153 0.52 -6.10 6.99
C SER A 153 1.54 -7.18 7.31
N LYS A 154 2.64 -6.76 7.93
CA LYS A 154 3.63 -7.67 8.50
C LYS A 154 4.09 -7.12 9.85
N SER A 155 4.15 -7.97 10.87
CA SER A 155 4.73 -7.58 12.14
C SER A 155 6.27 -7.63 12.10
N LYS A 156 6.91 -6.67 12.76
CA LYS A 156 8.37 -6.63 12.98
C LYS A 156 8.82 -7.52 14.14
N ASN A 157 8.00 -7.63 15.18
CA ASN A 157 8.36 -8.27 16.45
C ASN A 157 7.52 -9.51 16.80
N SER A 158 6.57 -9.90 15.95
CA SER A 158 5.72 -11.08 16.13
C SER A 158 5.50 -11.82 14.80
N PRO A 159 6.41 -12.74 14.42
CA PRO A 159 6.26 -13.51 13.19
C PRO A 159 4.91 -14.23 13.11
N GLY A 160 4.22 -14.09 11.97
CA GLY A 160 2.89 -14.68 11.75
C GLY A 160 1.72 -13.81 12.20
N ALA A 161 1.95 -12.74 12.97
CA ALA A 161 0.91 -11.76 13.25
C ALA A 161 0.59 -10.93 11.98
N ASP A 162 -0.70 -10.85 11.67
CA ASP A 162 -1.23 -10.12 10.51
C ASP A 162 -2.50 -9.36 10.91
N ALA A 163 -2.35 -8.04 11.06
CA ALA A 163 -3.43 -7.14 11.43
C ALA A 163 -4.46 -7.01 10.29
N VAL A 164 -4.03 -6.99 9.03
CA VAL A 164 -4.93 -6.91 7.87
C VAL A 164 -5.80 -8.15 7.79
N TYR A 165 -5.22 -9.34 7.89
CA TYR A 165 -6.03 -10.57 7.95
C TYR A 165 -6.98 -10.54 9.15
N SER A 166 -6.51 -10.16 10.33
CA SER A 166 -7.34 -10.14 11.54
C SER A 166 -8.53 -9.18 11.45
N THR A 167 -8.33 -8.01 10.84
CA THR A 167 -9.36 -6.97 10.66
C THR A 167 -10.33 -7.29 9.53
N PHE A 168 -9.83 -7.79 8.39
CA PHE A 168 -10.61 -7.87 7.17
C PHE A 168 -11.08 -9.29 6.80
N LYS A 169 -10.65 -10.33 7.53
CA LYS A 169 -11.16 -11.69 7.32
C LYS A 169 -12.69 -11.72 7.46
N GLY A 170 -13.37 -12.25 6.46
CA GLY A 170 -14.84 -12.33 6.43
C GLY A 170 -15.57 -10.99 6.28
N GLY A 171 -14.85 -9.87 6.06
CA GLY A 171 -15.46 -8.55 5.84
C GLY A 171 -16.34 -8.54 4.59
N ARG A 172 -17.49 -7.86 4.67
CA ARG A 172 -18.44 -7.73 3.55
C ARG A 172 -18.40 -6.33 2.99
N LEU A 173 -18.68 -6.22 1.68
CA LEU A 173 -18.72 -4.95 0.98
C LEU A 173 -19.66 -3.92 1.66
N SER A 174 -20.86 -4.35 2.06
CA SER A 174 -21.88 -3.51 2.72
C SER A 174 -21.42 -2.88 4.03
N ASP A 175 -20.49 -3.54 4.72
CA ASP A 175 -20.00 -3.11 6.01
C ASP A 175 -18.92 -2.04 5.82
N LEU A 176 -18.07 -2.22 4.80
CA LEU A 176 -16.94 -1.35 4.48
C LEU A 176 -17.33 -0.09 3.70
N GLN A 177 -18.33 -0.18 2.82
CA GLN A 177 -18.73 0.89 1.88
C GLN A 177 -19.04 2.24 2.54
N ARG A 178 -19.41 2.23 3.82
CA ARG A 178 -19.78 3.45 4.56
C ARG A 178 -18.60 4.34 4.89
N TYR A 179 -17.39 3.77 4.99
CA TYR A 179 -16.21 4.48 5.47
C TYR A 179 -14.95 4.25 4.63
N VAL A 180 -14.91 3.16 3.85
CA VAL A 180 -13.83 2.93 2.89
C VAL A 180 -14.12 3.65 1.58
N TYR A 181 -13.31 4.67 1.29
CA TYR A 181 -13.41 5.43 0.04
C TYR A 181 -12.03 5.96 -0.37
N ILE A 182 -11.92 6.40 -1.62
CA ILE A 182 -10.79 7.20 -2.07
C ILE A 182 -11.25 8.62 -2.39
N ALA A 183 -10.38 9.60 -2.24
CA ALA A 183 -10.66 11.00 -2.53
C ALA A 183 -9.46 11.73 -3.14
N ASN A 184 -9.71 12.76 -3.94
CA ASN A 184 -8.67 13.69 -4.38
C ASN A 184 -8.57 14.91 -3.43
N GLU A 185 -7.63 15.83 -3.68
CA GLU A 185 -7.43 17.02 -2.84
C GLU A 185 -8.61 17.99 -2.81
N THR A 186 -9.53 17.92 -3.78
CA THR A 186 -10.75 18.75 -3.82
C THR A 186 -11.88 18.18 -2.96
N GLY A 187 -11.70 16.96 -2.43
CA GLY A 187 -12.71 16.25 -1.65
C GLY A 187 -13.70 15.42 -2.49
N GLU A 188 -13.55 15.38 -3.82
CA GLU A 188 -14.29 14.46 -4.67
C GLU A 188 -13.95 13.01 -4.29
N ARG A 189 -14.95 12.12 -4.22
CA ARG A 189 -14.79 10.75 -3.75
C ARG A 189 -15.13 9.70 -4.80
N ARG A 190 -14.56 8.50 -4.65
CA ARG A 190 -15.08 7.27 -5.25
C ARG A 190 -15.37 6.26 -4.17
N VAL A 191 -16.55 5.65 -4.28
CA VAL A 191 -17.04 4.65 -3.34
C VAL A 191 -16.41 3.29 -3.63
N LEU A 192 -16.26 2.48 -2.60
CA LEU A 192 -15.92 1.07 -2.73
C LEU A 192 -17.07 0.34 -3.44
N VAL A 193 -16.79 -0.39 -4.52
CA VAL A 193 -17.81 -1.15 -5.28
C VAL A 193 -17.56 -2.64 -5.30
N HIS A 194 -16.35 -3.08 -4.97
CA HIS A 194 -16.04 -4.47 -4.75
C HIS A 194 -14.93 -4.62 -3.72
N PHE A 195 -14.96 -5.74 -2.99
CA PHE A 195 -14.00 -6.05 -1.94
C PHE A 195 -13.67 -7.53 -1.96
N VAL A 196 -12.37 -7.84 -1.89
CA VAL A 196 -11.85 -9.20 -1.73
C VAL A 196 -11.16 -9.28 -0.38
N ALA A 197 -11.79 -10.02 0.54
CA ALA A 197 -11.23 -10.30 1.85
C ALA A 197 -9.99 -11.21 1.74
N PRO A 198 -8.97 -11.01 2.60
CA PRO A 198 -7.84 -11.93 2.70
C PRO A 198 -8.35 -13.30 3.20
N LYS A 199 -7.83 -14.39 2.64
CA LYS A 199 -8.30 -15.75 2.93
C LYS A 199 -7.42 -16.48 3.95
N ALA A 200 -6.15 -16.09 4.03
CA ALA A 200 -5.18 -16.58 4.99
C ALA A 200 -4.25 -15.44 5.48
N PRO A 201 -3.55 -15.61 6.61
CA PRO A 201 -2.48 -14.71 7.00
C PRO A 201 -1.43 -14.57 5.88
N GLY A 202 -1.03 -13.33 5.59
CA GLY A 202 -0.13 -12.98 4.49
C GLY A 202 -0.85 -12.63 3.18
N ASP A 203 -2.16 -12.91 3.05
CA ASP A 203 -2.96 -12.43 1.92
C ASP A 203 -3.24 -10.92 2.05
N GLU A 204 -3.43 -10.27 0.91
CA GLU A 204 -3.82 -8.86 0.85
C GLU A 204 -5.35 -8.71 0.89
N ALA A 205 -5.83 -7.68 1.58
CA ALA A 205 -7.18 -7.15 1.36
C ALA A 205 -7.19 -6.31 0.08
N ILE A 206 -8.15 -6.52 -0.82
CA ILE A 206 -8.20 -5.81 -2.12
C ILE A 206 -9.51 -5.02 -2.25
N PHE A 207 -9.37 -3.75 -2.59
CA PHE A 207 -10.44 -2.76 -2.67
C PHE A 207 -10.57 -2.25 -4.11
N PHE A 208 -11.79 -2.15 -4.60
CA PHE A 208 -12.10 -1.69 -5.95
C PHE A 208 -13.01 -0.47 -5.86
N PHE A 209 -12.57 0.64 -6.46
CA PHE A 209 -13.32 1.90 -6.52
C PHE A 209 -13.59 2.25 -7.97
N THR A 210 -14.76 2.82 -8.27
CA THR A 210 -15.07 3.21 -9.66
C THR A 210 -14.05 4.21 -10.20
N ARG A 211 -13.59 3.99 -11.44
CA ARG A 211 -12.64 4.92 -12.06
C ARG A 211 -13.31 6.26 -12.40
N LEU A 212 -14.47 6.16 -13.03
CA LEU A 212 -15.26 7.30 -13.48
C LEU A 212 -16.34 7.65 -12.45
N GLY A 213 -16.58 8.94 -12.26
CA GLY A 213 -17.73 9.44 -11.51
C GLY A 213 -18.98 9.55 -12.38
N ASP A 214 -20.07 10.06 -11.83
CA ASP A 214 -21.37 10.15 -12.52
C ASP A 214 -21.32 10.96 -13.82
N LYS A 215 -20.40 11.94 -13.91
CA LYS A 215 -20.17 12.77 -15.10
C LYS A 215 -19.19 12.14 -16.11
N GLY A 216 -18.76 10.90 -15.88
CA GLY A 216 -17.80 10.19 -16.73
C GLY A 216 -16.34 10.63 -16.55
N ALA A 217 -16.03 11.54 -15.61
CA ALA A 217 -14.67 12.01 -15.37
C ALA A 217 -13.88 11.09 -14.41
N PRO A 218 -12.58 10.85 -14.65
CA PRO A 218 -11.73 10.13 -13.70
C PRO A 218 -11.52 10.95 -12.42
N LEU A 219 -11.43 10.28 -11.27
CA LEU A 219 -11.10 10.95 -10.00
C LEU A 219 -9.76 11.71 -10.04
N LEU A 220 -8.75 11.11 -10.69
CA LEU A 220 -7.39 11.61 -10.76
C LEU A 220 -7.08 12.08 -12.18
N THR A 221 -6.49 13.27 -12.26
CA THR A 221 -5.99 13.87 -13.50
C THR A 221 -4.51 14.22 -13.33
N ARG A 222 -3.87 14.73 -14.39
CA ARG A 222 -2.47 15.16 -14.34
C ARG A 222 -2.24 16.33 -13.37
N ASP A 223 -3.29 17.12 -13.12
CA ASP A 223 -3.24 18.28 -12.24
C ASP A 223 -3.58 17.94 -10.79
N SER A 224 -4.04 16.70 -10.54
CA SER A 224 -4.29 16.21 -9.19
C SER A 224 -2.99 16.14 -8.39
N LYS A 225 -3.08 16.50 -7.11
CA LYS A 225 -1.91 16.57 -6.21
C LYS A 225 -1.88 15.39 -5.26
N GLU A 226 -3.03 15.01 -4.73
CA GLU A 226 -3.13 14.02 -3.67
C GLU A 226 -4.23 13.00 -3.95
N LEU A 227 -3.95 11.75 -3.64
CA LEU A 227 -4.95 10.71 -3.46
C LEU A 227 -4.96 10.29 -2.00
N LEU A 228 -6.11 10.45 -1.35
CA LEU A 228 -6.41 9.92 -0.03
C LEU A 228 -7.11 8.57 -0.17
N VAL A 229 -6.65 7.57 0.57
CA VAL A 229 -7.36 6.31 0.80
C VAL A 229 -7.82 6.30 2.26
N ASN A 230 -9.14 6.38 2.46
CA ASN A 230 -9.75 6.28 3.78
C ASN A 230 -10.12 4.84 4.11
N LEU A 231 -9.73 4.36 5.29
CA LEU A 231 -10.04 3.02 5.80
C LEU A 231 -10.73 3.04 7.17
N THR A 232 -10.94 4.21 7.77
CA THR A 232 -11.36 4.36 9.16
C THR A 232 -12.85 4.68 9.26
N ASP A 233 -13.55 3.95 10.13
CA ASP A 233 -14.97 4.11 10.42
C ASP A 233 -15.26 5.06 11.59
N ASN A 234 -14.55 6.20 11.70
CA ASN A 234 -14.64 7.18 12.81
C ASN A 234 -14.42 6.63 14.25
N GLN A 235 -14.42 5.31 14.45
CA GLN A 235 -13.86 4.62 15.60
C GLN A 235 -12.35 4.55 15.41
N ALA A 236 -11.58 4.55 16.49
CA ALA A 236 -10.12 4.50 16.46
C ALA A 236 -9.64 3.13 15.92
N ASN A 237 -9.73 2.95 14.60
CA ASN A 237 -9.25 1.77 13.91
C ASN A 237 -7.72 1.83 13.86
N ALA A 238 -7.07 0.70 14.15
CA ALA A 238 -5.62 0.62 14.17
C ALA A 238 -4.99 0.77 12.76
N ILE A 239 -5.82 0.68 11.72
CA ILE A 239 -5.42 0.90 10.33
C ILE A 239 -5.77 2.34 9.96
N THR A 240 -4.76 3.09 9.54
CA THR A 240 -4.87 4.52 9.26
C THR A 240 -5.07 4.80 7.76
N ASN A 241 -5.40 6.05 7.45
CA ASN A 241 -5.59 6.52 6.08
C ASN A 241 -4.24 6.71 5.37
N PHE A 242 -4.20 6.44 4.07
CA PHE A 242 -2.99 6.55 3.25
C PHE A 242 -3.10 7.75 2.31
N LYS A 243 -1.96 8.41 2.06
CA LYS A 243 -1.85 9.50 1.10
C LYS A 243 -0.79 9.20 0.04
N PHE A 244 -1.15 9.42 -1.20
CA PHE A 244 -0.27 9.30 -2.36
C PHE A 244 -0.10 10.66 -3.01
N ASP A 245 1.13 10.97 -3.41
CA ASP A 245 1.47 12.15 -4.19
C ASP A 245 1.26 11.81 -5.66
N VAL A 246 0.20 12.34 -6.25
CA VAL A 246 -0.23 12.00 -7.61
C VAL A 246 0.76 12.52 -8.66
N SER A 247 1.50 13.59 -8.34
CA SER A 247 2.54 14.12 -9.25
C SER A 247 3.66 13.10 -9.51
N LYS A 248 3.88 12.17 -8.57
CA LYS A 248 4.87 11.07 -8.70
C LYS A 248 4.31 9.84 -9.43
N LEU A 249 3.02 9.83 -9.76
CA LEU A 249 2.37 8.73 -10.48
C LEU A 249 2.30 8.98 -11.99
N ILE A 250 2.90 10.06 -12.49
CA ILE A 250 2.83 10.42 -13.90
C ILE A 250 3.88 9.62 -14.70
N VAL A 251 3.41 8.84 -15.67
CA VAL A 251 4.23 8.12 -16.66
C VAL A 251 3.73 8.48 -18.05
N ASP A 252 4.63 8.84 -18.96
CA ASP A 252 4.30 9.24 -20.34
C ASP A 252 3.17 10.28 -20.44
N GLY A 253 3.14 11.20 -19.47
CA GLY A 253 2.14 12.26 -19.39
C GLY A 253 0.73 11.79 -19.03
N LYS A 254 0.57 10.63 -18.39
CA LYS A 254 -0.70 10.16 -17.85
C LYS A 254 -0.53 9.73 -16.41
N VAL A 255 -1.59 9.82 -15.62
CA VAL A 255 -1.62 9.21 -14.29
C VAL A 255 -1.59 7.69 -14.48
N GLU A 256 -0.48 7.07 -14.11
CA GLU A 256 -0.33 5.62 -14.12
C GLU A 256 -0.96 5.09 -12.83
N PHE A 257 -2.22 4.67 -12.94
CA PHE A 257 -2.99 4.05 -11.87
C PHE A 257 -3.86 2.96 -12.46
#